data_AF-A0A381ZJ47-F1
#
_entry.id   AF-A0A381ZJ47-F1
#
_cell.length_a   1.000
_cell.length_b   1.000
_cell.length_c   1.000
_cell.angle_alpha   90.00
_cell.angle_beta   90.00
_cell.angle_gamma   90.00
#
_symmetry.space_group_name_H-M   'P 1'
#
loop_
_entity.id
_entity.type
_entity.pdbx_description
1 polymer ?
#
loop_
_entity_poly.entity_id
_entity_poly.type
_entity_poly.pdbx_seq_one_letter_code
_entity_poly.pdbx_strand_id
1 'polypeptide(L)'
;RRTLFSCAEEWENFPNGRRALLPEVSITKVNSIESAINVTDLAMRIVGAVGLDRARPLERYFRDVRSGIANPPIEARALEQLASRLLD
;
A
#
# COMPACT_ATOMS: atom_id res chain seq x y z
N ARG A 1 -2.89 7.96 1.85
CA ARG A 1 -2.22 8.82 2.86
C ARG A 1 -2.96 8.85 4.20
N ARG A 2 -4.24 9.29 4.28
CA ARG A 2 -4.99 9.41 5.55
C ARG A 2 -5.02 8.10 6.36
N THR A 3 -5.38 6.99 5.72
CA THR A 3 -5.47 5.67 6.35
C THR A 3 -4.14 5.23 6.97
N LEU A 4 -3.01 5.49 6.29
CA LEU A 4 -1.68 5.18 6.80
C LEU A 4 -1.37 5.94 8.10
N PHE A 5 -1.63 7.25 8.12
CA PHE A 5 -1.37 8.05 9.32
C PHE A 5 -2.32 7.73 10.46
N SER A 6 -3.61 7.49 10.18
CA SER A 6 -4.57 7.03 11.19
C SER A 6 -4.15 5.71 11.83
N CYS A 7 -3.74 4.74 11.01
CA CYS A 7 -3.26 3.44 11.48
C CYS A 7 -1.98 3.57 12.33
N ALA A 8 -1.04 4.45 11.93
CA ALA A 8 0.16 4.73 12.71
C ALA A 8 -0.16 5.38 14.06
N GLU A 9 -1.06 6.35 14.09
CA GLU A 9 -1.51 7.02 15.32
C GLU A 9 -2.17 6.04 16.29
N GLU A 10 -3.06 5.16 15.80
CA GLU A 10 -3.66 4.10 16.62
C GLU A 10 -2.61 3.12 17.15
N TRP A 11 -1.65 2.74 16.32
CA TRP A 11 -0.56 1.84 16.72
C TRP A 11 0.32 2.41 17.84
N GLU A 12 0.55 3.72 17.82
CA GLU A 12 1.30 4.46 18.84
C GLU A 12 0.49 4.60 20.14
N ASN A 13 -0.78 4.98 20.03
CA ASN A 13 -1.65 5.27 21.18
C ASN A 13 -2.17 4.02 21.92
N PHE A 14 -2.23 2.86 21.27
CA PHE A 14 -2.77 1.62 21.86
C PHE A 14 -1.73 0.47 21.90
N PRO A 15 -0.63 0.60 22.65
CA PRO A 15 0.45 -0.40 22.67
C PRO A 15 -0.03 -1.79 23.10
N ASN A 16 -0.96 -1.86 24.05
CA ASN A 16 -1.55 -3.12 24.55
C ASN A 16 -2.59 -3.72 23.59
N GLY A 17 -3.13 -2.91 22.67
CA GLY A 17 -4.17 -3.31 21.70
C GLY A 17 -3.64 -3.69 20.32
N ARG A 18 -2.33 -3.61 20.08
CA ARG A 18 -1.70 -3.78 18.76
C ARG A 18 -2.07 -5.06 18.03
N ARG A 19 -2.26 -6.17 18.77
CA ARG A 19 -2.67 -7.44 18.16
C ARG A 19 -4.02 -7.33 17.46
N ALA A 20 -4.95 -6.58 18.04
CA ALA A 20 -6.25 -6.33 17.43
C ALA A 20 -6.13 -5.46 16.17
N LEU A 21 -5.12 -4.56 16.10
CA LEU A 21 -4.89 -3.66 14.95
C LEU A 21 -4.20 -4.32 13.74
N LEU A 22 -3.75 -5.57 13.85
CA LEU A 22 -3.00 -6.23 12.78
C LEU A 22 -3.78 -6.31 11.45
N PRO A 23 -5.09 -6.61 11.42
CA PRO A 23 -5.88 -6.58 10.18
C PRO A 23 -5.91 -5.19 9.53
N GLU A 24 -6.03 -4.09 10.29
CA GLU A 24 -5.97 -2.73 9.74
C GLU A 24 -4.59 -2.39 9.21
N VAL A 25 -3.51 -2.83 9.87
CA VAL A 25 -2.14 -2.66 9.37
C VAL A 25 -1.99 -3.38 8.03
N SER A 26 -2.46 -4.62 7.94
CA SER A 26 -2.43 -5.43 6.71
C SER A 26 -3.17 -4.76 5.55
N ILE A 27 -4.41 -4.30 5.77
CA ILE A 27 -5.17 -3.64 4.70
C ILE A 27 -4.62 -2.25 4.35
N THR A 28 -4.05 -1.55 5.33
CA THR A 28 -3.36 -0.27 5.12
C THR A 28 -2.16 -0.41 4.20
N LYS A 29 -1.37 -1.49 4.35
CA LYS A 29 -0.28 -1.82 3.42
C LYS A 29 -0.83 -2.01 2.01
N VAL A 30 -1.85 -2.85 1.83
CA VAL A 30 -2.43 -3.16 0.51
C VAL A 30 -2.91 -1.87 -0.15
N ASN A 31 -3.75 -1.10 0.53
CA ASN A 31 -4.28 0.15 0.02
C ASN A 31 -3.19 1.17 -0.35
N SER A 32 -2.10 1.23 0.42
CA SER A 32 -1.00 2.16 0.16
C SER A 32 -0.20 1.77 -1.10
N ILE A 33 0.08 0.47 -1.28
CA ILE A 33 0.78 -0.04 -2.47
C ILE A 33 -0.09 0.12 -3.72
N GLU A 34 -1.36 -0.29 -3.68
CA GLU A 34 -2.29 -0.14 -4.81
C GLU A 34 -2.47 1.34 -5.19
N SER A 35 -2.57 2.23 -4.20
CA SER A 35 -2.62 3.67 -4.45
C SER A 35 -1.34 4.17 -5.15
N ALA A 36 -0.17 3.74 -4.71
CA ALA A 36 1.09 4.16 -5.29
C ALA A 36 1.26 3.63 -6.74
N ILE A 37 0.86 2.38 -6.99
CA ILE A 37 0.80 1.80 -8.34
C ILE A 37 -0.07 2.66 -9.24
N ASN A 38 -1.30 2.97 -8.81
CA ASN A 38 -2.23 3.79 -9.58
C ASN A 38 -1.70 5.18 -9.87
N VAL A 39 -1.07 5.83 -8.88
CA VAL A 39 -0.44 7.15 -9.05
C VAL A 39 0.67 7.10 -10.11
N THR A 40 1.56 6.11 -10.06
CA THR A 40 2.65 6.00 -11.04
C THR A 40 2.14 5.67 -12.45
N ASP A 41 1.10 4.83 -12.58
CA ASP A 41 0.48 4.52 -13.87
C ASP A 41 -0.18 5.77 -14.47
N LEU A 42 -0.94 6.52 -13.67
CA LEU A 42 -1.55 7.78 -14.11
C LEU A 42 -0.49 8.81 -14.54
N ALA A 43 0.59 8.94 -13.77
CA ALA A 43 1.68 9.85 -14.13
C ALA A 43 2.35 9.45 -15.45
N MET A 44 2.58 8.15 -15.69
CA MET A 44 3.09 7.64 -16.97
C MET A 44 2.16 7.98 -18.14
N ARG A 45 0.84 7.83 -17.96
CA ARG A 45 -0.16 8.16 -18.99
C ARG A 45 -0.22 9.66 -19.30
N ILE A 46 -0.13 10.51 -18.27
CA ILE A 46 -0.16 11.97 -18.43
C ILE A 46 1.08 12.47 -19.19
N VAL A 47 2.26 11.96 -18.85
CA VAL A 47 3.52 12.38 -19.48
C VAL A 47 3.68 11.76 -20.88
N GLY A 48 3.11 10.59 -21.12
CA GLY A 48 3.23 9.86 -22.39
C GLY A 48 4.61 9.25 -22.58
N ALA A 49 5.06 9.08 -23.83
CA ALA A 49 6.28 8.36 -24.18
C ALA A 49 7.55 8.89 -23.48
N VAL A 50 7.59 10.19 -23.15
CA VAL A 50 8.70 10.82 -22.41
C VAL A 50 8.86 10.23 -21.00
N GLY A 51 7.81 9.64 -20.43
CA GLY A 51 7.87 8.94 -19.15
C GLY A 51 8.79 7.73 -19.15
N LEU A 52 9.09 7.17 -20.34
CA LEU A 52 9.98 6.02 -20.53
C LEU A 52 11.47 6.40 -20.67
N ASP A 53 11.78 7.70 -20.77
CA ASP A 53 13.15 8.18 -20.86
C ASP A 53 13.90 7.88 -19.56
N ARG A 54 14.96 7.06 -19.64
CA ARG A 54 15.79 6.65 -18.50
C ARG A 54 16.62 7.79 -17.90
N ALA A 55 16.77 8.91 -18.61
CA ALA A 55 17.35 10.13 -18.04
C ALA A 55 16.39 10.80 -17.04
N ARG A 56 15.12 10.39 -17.02
CA ARG A 56 14.07 10.89 -16.12
C ARG A 56 13.67 9.79 -15.13
N PRO A 57 13.17 10.16 -13.94
CA PRO A 57 12.95 9.19 -12.87
C PRO A 57 11.64 8.41 -12.98
N LEU A 58 10.73 8.77 -13.89
CA LEU A 58 9.35 8.27 -13.86
C LEU A 58 9.25 6.78 -14.15
N GLU A 59 9.98 6.28 -15.14
CA GLU A 59 10.06 4.83 -15.43
C GLU A 59 10.60 4.04 -14.23
N ARG A 60 11.56 4.62 -13.49
CA ARG A 60 12.11 4.01 -12.28
C ARG A 60 11.06 3.93 -11.18
N TYR A 61 10.31 5.00 -10.92
CA TYR A 61 9.23 4.97 -9.92
C TYR A 61 8.15 3.94 -10.27
N PHE A 62 7.78 3.83 -11.55
CA PHE A 62 6.84 2.83 -12.03
C PHE A 62 7.34 1.40 -11.81
N ARG A 63 8.64 1.13 -11.99
CA ARG A 63 9.24 -0.19 -11.70
C ARG A 63 9.33 -0.46 -10.20
N ASP A 64 9.82 0.52 -9.43
CA ASP A 64 10.14 0.34 -8.01
C ASP A 64 8.89 0.00 -7.19
N VAL A 65 7.77 0.68 -7.46
CA VAL A 65 6.52 0.49 -6.71
C VAL A 65 5.93 -0.92 -6.83
N ARG A 66 6.20 -1.63 -7.94
CA ARG A 66 5.65 -2.97 -8.20
C ARG A 66 6.15 -4.02 -7.22
N SER A 67 7.35 -3.83 -6.66
CA SER A 67 7.90 -4.70 -5.60
C SER A 67 6.97 -4.79 -4.37
N GLY A 68 6.17 -3.76 -4.11
CA GLY A 68 5.25 -3.69 -2.98
C GLY A 68 4.19 -4.80 -2.97
N ILE A 69 3.82 -5.34 -4.14
CA ILE A 69 2.82 -6.41 -4.28
C ILE A 69 3.31 -7.69 -3.61
N ALA A 70 4.60 -8.01 -3.79
CA ALA A 70 5.20 -9.24 -3.29
C ALA A 70 5.57 -9.18 -1.79
N ASN A 71 5.67 -7.99 -1.21
CA ASN A 71 5.97 -7.85 0.21
C ASN A 71 4.80 -8.40 1.07
N PRO A 72 5.07 -9.24 2.10
CA PRO A 72 4.04 -9.68 3.01
C PRO A 72 3.38 -8.53 3.79
N PRO A 73 2.08 -8.62 4.13
CA PRO A 73 1.13 -9.61 3.63
C PRO A 73 0.76 -9.32 2.16
N ILE A 74 0.57 -10.39 1.39
CA ILE A 74 -0.07 -10.29 0.07
C ILE A 74 -1.56 -9.96 0.24
N GLU A 75 -2.18 -9.36 -0.77
CA GLU A 75 -3.57 -8.90 -0.71
C GLU A 75 -4.55 -9.99 -0.25
N ALA A 76 -4.47 -11.18 -0.83
CA ALA A 76 -5.34 -12.30 -0.44
C ALA A 76 -5.28 -12.61 1.07
N ARG A 77 -4.09 -12.55 1.67
CA ARG A 77 -3.91 -12.79 3.11
C ARG A 77 -4.40 -11.63 3.96
N ALA A 78 -4.23 -10.39 3.49
CA ALA A 78 -4.77 -9.22 4.18
C ALA A 78 -6.30 -9.23 4.21
N LEU A 79 -6.94 -9.59 3.08
CA LEU A 79 -8.39 -9.72 2.98
C LEU A 79 -8.94 -10.86 3.83
N GLU A 80 -8.26 -12.01 3.86
CA GLU A 80 -8.61 -13.14 4.73
C GLU A 80 -8.56 -12.73 6.22
N GLN A 81 -7.49 -12.07 6.66
CA GLN A 81 -7.35 -11.58 8.04
C GLN A 81 -8.46 -10.59 8.44
N LEU A 82 -8.81 -9.69 7.51
CA LEU A 82 -9.89 -8.73 7.73
C LEU A 82 -11.25 -9.44 7.82
N ALA A 83 -11.51 -10.39 6.93
CA ALA A 83 -12.75 -11.16 6.92
C ALA A 83 -12.92 -12.00 8.18
N SER A 84 -11.87 -12.72 8.61
CA SER A 84 -11.92 -13.49 9.86
C SER A 84 -12.31 -12.61 11.05
N ARG A 85 -11.68 -11.44 11.21
CA ARG A 85 -12.02 -10.54 12.32
C ARG A 85 -13.44 -9.99 12.28
N LEU A 86 -14.02 -9.80 11.10
CA LEU A 86 -15.38 -9.29 10.96
C LEU A 86 -16.45 -10.39 11.19
N LEU A 87 -16.06 -11.66 11.08
CA LEU A 87 -16.93 -12.82 11.21
C LEU A 87 -16.80 -13.53 12.56
N ASP A 88 -15.77 -13.19 13.35
CA ASP A 88 -15.60 -13.56 14.76
C ASP A 88 -16.52 -12.72 15.68
#